data_AF-G5JH67-F1
#
_entry.id   AF-G5JH67-F1
#
_cell.length_a   1.000
_cell.length_b   1.000
_cell.length_c   1.000
_cell.angle_alpha   90.00
_cell.angle_beta   90.00
_cell.angle_gamma   90.00
#
_symmetry.space_group_name_H-M   'P 1'
#
loop_
_entity.id
_entity.type
_entity.pdbx_description
1 polymer ?
#
loop_
_entity_poly.entity_id
_entity_poly.type
_entity_poly.pdbx_seq_one_letter_code
_entity_poly.pdbx_strand_id
1 'polypeptide(L)' 'MRPLNDTIKQKYRHDTQGKSLSQIERELRAKGINCFVISASGRKVTAIVSKVDKMKNRECLK' A
#
# COMPACT_ATOMS: atom_id res chain seq x y z
N MET A 1 4.30 -22.23 -14.96
CA MET A 1 4.79 -20.84 -14.90
C MET A 1 3.83 -20.02 -14.04
N ARG A 2 4.28 -19.40 -12.94
CA ARG A 2 3.45 -18.45 -12.18
C ARG A 2 3.46 -17.11 -12.93
N PRO A 3 2.32 -16.55 -13.36
CA PRO A 3 2.32 -15.31 -14.13
C PRO A 3 2.80 -14.14 -13.26
N LEU A 4 3.80 -13.39 -13.73
CA LEU A 4 4.40 -12.23 -13.05
C LEU A 4 3.50 -10.97 -13.03
N ASN A 5 2.19 -11.11 -13.26
CA ASN A 5 1.28 -9.99 -13.53
C ASN A 5 0.26 -9.70 -12.43
N ASP A 6 0.36 -10.34 -11.27
CA ASP A 6 -0.59 -10.17 -10.18
C ASP A 6 -0.21 -9.03 -9.23
N THR A 7 0.28 -7.89 -9.74
CA THR A 7 0.42 -6.66 -8.95
C THR A 7 -0.55 -5.59 -9.44
N ILE A 8 -1.33 -5.03 -8.53
CA ILE A 8 -2.34 -4.01 -8.77
C ILE A 8 -1.95 -2.71 -8.05
N LYS A 9 -2.26 -1.57 -8.67
CA LYS A 9 -2.17 -0.26 -8.01
C LYS A 9 -3.37 -0.09 -7.09
N GLN A 10 -3.10 0.04 -5.79
CA GLN A 10 -4.11 0.30 -4.77
C GLN A 10 -3.92 1.69 -4.18
N LYS A 11 -5.05 2.36 -3.98
CA LYS A 11 -5.10 3.68 -3.36
C LYS A 11 -5.63 3.52 -1.94
N TYR A 12 -4.87 4.03 -0.98
CA TYR A 12 -5.20 4.02 0.43
C TYR A 12 -5.49 5.44 0.89
N ARG A 13 -6.47 5.57 1.78
CA ARG A 13 -6.73 6.81 2.49
C ARG A 13 -5.91 6.77 3.77
N HIS A 14 -4.79 7.48 3.78
CA HIS A 14 -3.90 7.53 4.92
C HIS A 14 -3.31 8.93 4.99
N ASP A 15 -3.20 9.48 6.19
CA ASP A 15 -2.63 10.81 6.35
C ASP A 15 -1.13 10.75 6.06
N THR A 16 -0.72 11.41 4.98
CA THR A 16 0.67 11.45 4.53
C THR A 16 1.31 12.81 4.82
N GLN A 17 0.62 13.67 5.58
CA GLN A 17 1.04 15.04 5.77
C GLN A 17 2.31 15.06 6.64
N GLY A 18 3.42 15.54 6.07
CA GLY A 18 4.72 15.57 6.74
C GLY A 18 5.41 14.21 6.90
N LYS A 19 4.91 13.14 6.26
CA LYS A 19 5.53 11.80 6.30
C LYS A 19 6.21 11.46 4.99
N SER A 20 7.43 10.92 5.07
CA SER A 20 8.16 10.41 3.90
C SER A 20 7.56 9.10 3.40
N LEU A 21 7.74 8.80 2.10
CA LEU A 21 7.23 7.55 1.49
C LEU A 21 7.68 6.31 2.27
N SER A 22 8.96 6.23 2.65
CA SER A 22 9.50 5.11 3.42
C SER A 22 8.88 4.96 4.82
N GLN A 23 8.45 6.07 5.43
CA GLN A 23 7.79 6.05 6.73
C GLN A 23 6.37 5.48 6.60
N ILE A 24 5.65 5.90 5.56
CA ILE A 24 4.33 5.36 5.19
C ILE A 24 4.46 3.87 4.85
N GLU A 25 5.47 3.46 4.09
CA GLU A 25 5.73 2.04 3.81
C GLU A 25 5.98 1.23 5.08
N ARG A 26 6.72 1.79 6.04
CA ARG A 26 6.97 1.12 7.32
C ARG A 26 5.70 0.99 8.14
N GLU A 27 4.85 2.02 8.19
CA GLU A 27 3.54 1.95 8.85
C GLU A 27 2.61 0.93 8.20
N LEU A 28 2.55 0.91 6.86
CA LEU A 28 1.75 -0.07 6.13
C LEU A 28 2.25 -1.49 6.40
N ARG A 29 3.57 -1.74 6.33
CA ARG A 29 4.15 -3.04 6.69
C ARG A 29 3.89 -3.43 8.14
N ALA A 30 3.94 -2.48 9.07
CA ALA A 30 3.63 -2.74 10.49
C ALA A 30 2.16 -3.15 10.70
N LYS A 31 1.25 -2.71 9.83
CA LYS A 31 -0.15 -3.17 9.79
C LYS A 31 -0.34 -4.51 9.07
N GLY A 32 0.74 -5.16 8.63
CA GLY A 32 0.70 -6.39 7.84
C GLY A 32 0.42 -6.17 6.36
N ILE A 33 0.42 -4.92 5.89
CA ILE A 33 0.19 -4.58 4.49
C ILE A 33 1.51 -4.65 3.75
N ASN A 34 1.67 -5.69 2.93
CA ASN A 34 2.84 -5.79 2.07
C ASN A 34 2.57 -5.02 0.78
N CYS A 35 3.19 -3.85 0.65
CA CYS A 35 2.98 -2.94 -0.47
C CYS A 35 4.23 -2.11 -0.77
N PHE A 36 4.32 -1.62 -2.01
CA PHE A 36 5.35 -0.69 -2.45
C PHE A 36 4.75 0.69 -2.74
N VAL A 37 5.05 1.69 -1.92
CA VAL A 37 4.46 3.03 -2.07
C VAL A 37 5.16 3.78 -3.19
N ILE A 38 4.40 4.14 -4.23
CA ILE A 38 4.91 4.88 -5.39
C ILE A 38 4.59 6.38 -5.32
N SER A 39 3.57 6.76 -4.57
CA SER A 39 3.16 8.16 -4.47
C SER A 39 2.34 8.40 -3.21
N ALA A 40 2.50 9.58 -2.62
CA ALA A 40 1.70 10.08 -1.52
C ALA A 40 1.26 11.51 -1.86
N SER A 41 -0.01 11.82 -1.65
CA SER A 41 -0.58 13.15 -1.92
C SER A 41 -1.63 13.48 -0.86
N GLY A 42 -1.27 14.39 0.05
CA GLY A 42 -2.12 14.89 1.13
C GLY A 42 -2.57 13.80 2.11
N ARG A 43 -3.70 13.16 1.78
CA ARG A 43 -4.30 12.07 2.56
C ARG A 43 -4.52 10.78 1.76
N LYS A 44 -3.81 10.66 0.64
CA LYS A 44 -3.94 9.53 -0.29
C LYS A 44 -2.56 8.96 -0.56
N VAL A 45 -2.43 7.66 -0.39
CA VAL A 45 -1.22 6.90 -0.74
C VAL A 45 -1.57 6.01 -1.92
N THR A 46 -0.74 6.01 -2.94
CA THR A 46 -0.78 5.03 -4.02
C THR A 46 0.36 4.05 -3.82
N ALA A 47 0.01 2.77 -3.70
CA ALA A 47 0.98 1.70 -3.56
C ALA A 47 0.66 0.56 -4.52
N ILE A 48 1.70 -0.14 -4.94
CA ILE A 48 1.60 -1.37 -5.71
C ILE A 48 1.50 -2.53 -4.72
N VAL A 49 0.50 -3.37 -4.90
CA VAL A 49 0.26 -4.55 -4.04
C VAL A 49 0.00 -5.78 -4.88
N SER A 50 0.31 -6.95 -4.35
CA SER A 50 -0.08 -8.20 -5.00
C SER A 50 -1.60 -8.37 -4.98
N LYS A 51 -2.17 -8.97 -6.03
CA LYS A 51 -3.61 -9.19 -6.19
C LYS A 51 -4.17 -10.13 -5.13
N VAL A 52 -3.37 -11.11 -4.71
CA VAL A 52 -3.64 -12.01 -3.58
C VAL A 52 -3.72 -11.26 -2.25
N ASP A 53 -2.86 -10.27 -2.04
CA ASP A 53 -2.83 -9.46 -0.83
C ASP A 53 -3.80 -8.27 -0.89
N LYS A 54 -4.35 -7.93 -2.06
CA LYS A 54 -5.32 -6.84 -2.25
C LYS A 54 -6.47 -6.89 -1.24
N MET A 55 -7.07 -8.08 -1.06
CA MET A 55 -8.20 -8.22 -0.12
C MET A 55 -7.73 -8.14 1.33
N LYS A 56 -6.67 -8.87 1.71
CA LYS A 56 -6.10 -8.84 3.06
C LYS A 56 -5.67 -7.44 3.49
N ASN A 57 -4.95 -6.73 2.61
CA ASN A 57 -4.49 -5.37 2.84
C ASN A 57 -5.67 -4.40 3.02
N ARG A 58 -6.80 -4.64 2.34
CA ARG A 58 -8.00 -3.79 2.47
C ARG A 58 -8.72 -4.00 3.80
N GLU A 59 -8.64 -5.20 4.38
CA GLU A 59 -9.15 -5.47 5.74
C GLU A 59 -8.26 -4.86 6.82
N CYS A 60 -6.94 -4.85 6.64
CA CYS A 60 -5.99 -4.25 7.59
C CYS A 60 -6.04 -2.71 7.69
N LEU A 61 -6.78 -2.04 6.80
CA LEU A 61 -6.93 -0.58 6.75
C LEU A 61 -8.27 -0.07 7.27
N LYS A 62 -9.09 -0.95 7.88
CA LYS A 62 -10.32 -0.57 8.57
C LYS A 62 -10.05 0.29 9.80
#